data_AF-Q6BM52-F1
#
_entry.id   AF-Q6BM52-F1
#
_cell.length_a   1.000
_cell.length_b   1.000
_cell.length_c   1.000
_cell.angle_alpha   90.00
_cell.angle_beta   90.00
_cell.angle_gamma   90.00
#
_symmetry.space_group_name_H-M   'P 1'
#
loop_
_entity.id
_entity.type
_entity.pdbx_description
1 polymer ?
#
loop_
_entity_poly.entity_id
_entity_poly.type
_entity_poly.pdbx_seq_one_letter_code
_entity_poly.pdbx_strand_id
1 'polypeptide(L)'
;MAGAGPKAYMGWWGNIGSPKQKYVTTYTVSPYATKPLKGALYNSVFNVFRRVKNQTLFVVIPAVIVWNVWAQARDYNEYLYTKAGREDLEKANA
;
A
#
# COMPACT_ATOMS: atom_id res chain seq x y z
N MET A 1 -17.72 34.90 22.30
CA MET A 1 -17.55 33.56 22.90
C MET A 1 -17.93 32.54 21.83
N ALA A 2 -16.97 31.77 21.30
CA ALA A 2 -17.32 30.73 20.33
C ALA A 2 -18.19 29.67 21.02
N GLY A 3 -19.31 29.29 20.40
CA GLY A 3 -20.23 28.29 20.94
C GLY A 3 -19.57 26.92 21.11
N ALA A 4 -20.20 26.04 21.88
CA ALA A 4 -19.73 24.67 22.03
C ALA A 4 -19.70 23.96 20.66
N GLY A 5 -18.53 23.46 20.27
CA GLY A 5 -18.36 22.70 19.03
C GLY A 5 -19.08 21.34 19.09
N PRO A 6 -19.35 20.73 17.92
CA PRO A 6 -19.98 19.41 17.84
C PRO A 6 -19.10 18.33 18.47
N LYS A 7 -19.71 17.23 18.94
CA LYS A 7 -18.97 16.06 19.44
C LYS A 7 -18.21 15.41 18.28
N ALA A 8 -16.95 15.04 18.54
CA ALA A 8 -16.07 14.36 17.59
C ALA A 8 -15.39 13.16 18.27
N TYR A 9 -14.88 12.24 17.44
CA TYR A 9 -14.14 11.05 17.92
C TYR A 9 -12.68 11.36 18.32
N MET A 10 -12.24 12.62 18.23
CA MET A 10 -10.89 13.07 18.57
C MET A 10 -10.96 14.42 19.27
N GLY A 11 -10.24 14.56 20.38
CA GLY A 11 -10.05 15.83 21.11
C GLY A 11 -8.66 16.44 20.89
N TRP A 12 -8.11 17.09 21.91
CA TRP A 12 -6.78 17.71 21.90
C TRP A 12 -5.85 17.08 22.94
N TRP A 13 -4.62 17.59 23.05
CA TRP A 13 -3.69 17.23 24.12
C TRP A 13 -4.36 17.43 25.49
N GLY A 14 -4.38 16.37 26.30
CA GLY A 14 -5.06 16.34 27.60
C GLY A 14 -6.50 15.82 27.58
N ASN A 15 -7.16 15.73 26.41
CA ASN A 15 -8.54 15.24 26.28
C ASN A 15 -8.81 14.53 24.94
N ILE A 16 -7.91 13.64 24.51
CA ILE A 16 -7.90 13.06 23.15
C ILE A 16 -9.17 12.25 22.80
N GLY A 17 -9.95 11.82 23.81
CA GLY A 17 -11.13 10.97 23.61
C GLY A 17 -10.85 9.47 23.68
N SER A 18 -9.63 9.06 24.06
CA SER A 18 -9.29 7.65 24.26
C SER A 18 -9.88 7.08 25.57
N PRO A 19 -9.98 5.75 25.71
CA PRO A 19 -10.22 5.11 27.00
C PRO A 19 -9.20 5.56 28.05
N LYS A 20 -9.62 5.56 29.32
CA LYS A 20 -8.73 5.89 30.45
C LYS A 20 -7.62 4.84 30.56
N GLN A 21 -6.36 5.28 30.58
CA GLN A 21 -5.19 4.42 30.75
C GLN A 21 -4.66 4.54 32.18
N LYS A 22 -4.39 3.43 32.85
CA LYS A 22 -3.81 3.37 34.20
C LYS A 22 -2.78 2.25 34.26
N TYR A 23 -1.71 2.45 35.04
CA TYR A 23 -0.63 1.47 35.27
C TYR A 23 0.19 1.08 34.02
N VAL A 24 0.28 1.97 33.04
CA VAL A 24 1.19 1.83 31.89
C VAL A 24 2.32 2.84 32.06
N THR A 25 3.57 2.35 32.13
CA THR A 25 4.76 3.20 32.24
C THR A 25 5.61 3.06 31.00
N THR A 26 5.93 4.20 30.36
CA THR A 26 6.73 4.26 29.13
C THR A 26 8.11 4.85 29.44
N TYR A 27 9.16 4.18 28.97
CA TYR A 27 10.54 4.64 29.10
C TYR A 27 11.11 4.97 27.72
N THR A 28 11.95 5.99 27.65
CA THR A 28 12.64 6.39 26.41
C THR A 28 14.04 6.91 26.73
N VAL A 29 14.91 6.95 25.72
CA VAL A 29 16.27 7.49 25.80
C VAL A 29 16.36 8.70 24.88
N SER A 30 17.06 9.75 25.32
CA SER A 30 17.30 10.92 24.48
C SER A 30 17.98 10.50 23.15
N PRO A 31 17.50 10.95 21.98
CA PRO A 31 18.12 10.62 20.70
C PRO A 31 19.61 10.96 20.64
N TYR A 32 20.03 12.05 21.29
CA TYR A 32 21.44 12.48 21.38
C TYR A 32 22.33 11.52 22.20
N ALA A 33 21.74 10.67 23.03
CA ALA A 33 22.44 9.64 23.80
C ALA A 33 22.46 8.27 23.08
N THR A 34 21.85 8.17 21.89
CA THR A 34 21.78 6.93 21.10
C THR A 34 22.61 7.05 19.81
N LYS A 35 23.06 5.92 19.27
CA LYS A 35 23.71 5.89 17.94
C LYS A 35 22.63 5.85 16.86
N PRO A 36 22.47 6.90 16.01
CA PRO A 36 21.45 6.88 14.97
C PRO A 36 21.72 5.75 13.98
N LEU A 37 20.65 5.11 13.50
CA LEU A 37 20.68 4.03 12.50
C LEU A 37 21.52 2.79 12.89
N LYS A 38 21.90 2.63 14.17
CA LYS A 38 22.63 1.45 14.63
C LYS A 38 21.82 0.18 14.32
N GLY A 39 22.40 -0.70 13.53
CA GLY A 39 21.77 -1.96 13.11
C GLY A 39 20.75 -1.82 11.98
N ALA A 40 20.58 -0.64 11.38
CA ALA A 40 19.62 -0.43 10.30
C ALA A 40 19.87 -1.36 9.10
N LEU A 41 21.13 -1.54 8.67
CA LEU A 41 21.46 -2.41 7.53
C LEU A 41 21.16 -3.89 7.83
N TYR A 42 21.70 -4.44 8.93
CA TYR A 42 21.46 -5.83 9.31
C TYR A 42 19.97 -6.10 9.56
N ASN A 43 19.28 -5.23 10.31
CA ASN A 43 17.87 -5.42 10.63
C ASN A 43 16.95 -5.18 9.43
N SER A 44 17.31 -4.28 8.51
CA SER A 44 16.47 -4.00 7.33
C SER A 44 16.41 -5.20 6.39
N VAL A 45 17.53 -5.85 6.08
CA VAL A 45 17.54 -6.96 5.09
C VAL A 45 16.57 -8.08 5.50
N PHE A 46 16.72 -8.63 6.71
CA PHE A 46 15.88 -9.76 7.15
C PHE A 46 14.44 -9.34 7.46
N ASN A 47 14.24 -8.16 8.06
CA ASN A 47 12.91 -7.70 8.43
C ASN A 47 12.09 -7.26 7.20
N VAL A 48 12.73 -6.61 6.22
CA VAL A 48 12.09 -6.24 4.96
C VAL A 48 11.69 -7.49 4.20
N PHE A 49 12.59 -8.47 4.04
CA PHE A 49 12.23 -9.73 3.39
C PHE A 49 11.06 -10.43 4.09
N ARG A 50 11.11 -10.56 5.42
CA ARG A 50 10.02 -11.16 6.21
C ARG A 50 8.68 -10.44 6.00
N ARG A 51 8.68 -9.11 5.93
CA ARG A 51 7.47 -8.29 5.71
C ARG A 51 6.95 -8.42 4.28
N VAL A 52 7.84 -8.32 3.29
CA VAL A 52 7.50 -8.42 1.86
C VAL A 52 6.92 -9.80 1.56
N LYS A 53 7.60 -10.88 1.96
CA LYS A 53 7.16 -12.27 1.73
C LYS A 53 5.70 -12.51 2.13
N ASN A 54 5.28 -11.95 3.27
CA ASN A 54 3.93 -12.15 3.80
C ASN A 54 2.85 -11.41 2.99
N GLN A 55 3.24 -10.42 2.18
CA GLN A 55 2.33 -9.62 1.35
C GLN A 55 2.50 -9.89 -0.14
N THR A 56 3.59 -10.55 -0.55
CA THR A 56 3.95 -10.77 -1.96
C THR A 56 2.81 -11.39 -2.76
N LEU A 57 2.13 -12.42 -2.23
CA LEU A 57 1.07 -13.10 -2.99
C LEU A 57 -0.16 -12.20 -3.24
N PHE A 58 -0.50 -11.33 -2.29
CA PHE A 58 -1.62 -10.40 -2.44
C PHE A 58 -1.36 -9.33 -3.51
N VAL A 59 -0.10 -9.07 -3.86
CA VAL A 59 0.28 -8.10 -4.89
C VAL A 59 0.58 -8.80 -6.22
N VAL A 60 1.40 -9.85 -6.18
CA VAL A 60 1.89 -10.54 -7.37
C VAL A 60 0.76 -11.26 -8.09
N ILE A 61 -0.16 -11.93 -7.39
CA ILE A 61 -1.24 -12.66 -8.06
C ILE A 61 -2.14 -11.70 -8.86
N PRO A 62 -2.69 -10.61 -8.28
CA PRO A 62 -3.47 -9.65 -9.06
C PRO A 62 -2.66 -8.98 -10.17
N ALA A 63 -1.39 -8.63 -9.91
CA ALA A 63 -0.54 -8.00 -10.92
C ALA A 63 -0.31 -8.92 -12.13
N VAL A 64 -0.05 -10.20 -11.90
CA VAL A 64 0.14 -11.20 -12.97
C VAL A 64 -1.15 -11.39 -13.77
N ILE A 65 -2.32 -11.45 -13.10
CA ILE A 65 -3.61 -11.58 -13.79
C ILE A 65 -3.83 -10.38 -14.72
N VAL A 66 -3.71 -9.16 -14.19
CA VAL A 66 -3.90 -7.93 -14.95
C VAL A 66 -2.92 -7.83 -16.11
N TRP A 67 -1.64 -8.16 -15.87
CA TRP A 67 -0.60 -8.12 -16.89
C TRP A 67 -0.89 -9.06 -18.05
N ASN A 68 -1.34 -10.28 -17.78
CA ASN A 68 -1.65 -11.25 -18.83
C ASN A 68 -2.86 -10.81 -19.66
N VAL A 69 -3.94 -10.37 -19.01
CA VAL A 69 -5.13 -9.85 -19.73
C VAL A 69 -4.76 -8.67 -20.61
N TRP A 70 -3.98 -7.74 -20.06
CA TRP A 70 -3.53 -6.56 -20.81
C TRP A 70 -2.63 -6.94 -21.99
N ALA A 71 -1.66 -7.83 -21.78
CA ALA A 71 -0.75 -8.27 -22.84
C ALA A 71 -1.50 -8.95 -23.99
N GLN A 72 -2.44 -9.86 -23.68
CA GLN A 72 -3.28 -10.50 -24.69
C GLN A 72 -4.16 -9.49 -25.44
N ALA A 73 -4.80 -8.57 -24.72
CA ALA A 73 -5.65 -7.56 -25.33
C ALA A 73 -4.86 -6.60 -26.24
N ARG A 74 -3.66 -6.19 -25.81
CA ARG A 74 -2.75 -5.34 -26.58
C ARG A 74 -2.31 -6.03 -27.87
N ASP A 75 -1.82 -7.26 -27.76
CA ASP A 75 -1.29 -8.00 -28.91
C ASP A 75 -2.42 -8.36 -29.91
N TYR A 76 -3.61 -8.69 -29.40
CA TYR A 76 -4.80 -8.90 -30.23
C TYR A 76 -5.26 -7.61 -30.92
N ASN A 77 -5.25 -6.48 -30.20
CA ASN A 77 -5.56 -5.18 -30.81
C ASN A 77 -4.58 -4.85 -31.94
N GLU A 78 -3.28 -5.08 -31.73
CA GLU A 78 -2.26 -4.87 -32.76
C GLU A 78 -2.51 -5.78 -33.98
N TYR A 79 -2.83 -7.06 -33.77
CA TYR A 79 -3.22 -7.99 -34.84
C TYR A 79 -4.42 -7.50 -35.66
N LEU A 80 -5.49 -7.04 -35.01
CA LEU A 80 -6.71 -6.59 -35.68
C LEU A 80 -6.47 -5.42 -36.65
N TYR A 81 -5.51 -4.54 -36.33
CA TYR A 81 -5.14 -3.41 -37.19
C TYR A 81 -4.07 -3.77 -38.24
N THR A 82 -3.66 -5.03 -38.36
CA THR A 82 -2.83 -5.51 -39.48
C THR A 82 -3.65 -5.82 -40.72
N LYS A 83 -2.98 -6.05 -41.86
CA LYS A 83 -3.66 -6.53 -43.08
C LYS A 83 -4.29 -7.92 -42.88
N ALA A 84 -3.66 -8.79 -42.09
CA ALA A 84 -4.13 -10.16 -41.87
C ALA A 84 -5.39 -10.19 -40.99
N GLY A 85 -5.50 -9.30 -39.99
CA GLY A 85 -6.62 -9.25 -39.05
C GLY A 85 -7.82 -8.42 -39.51
N ARG A 86 -7.81 -7.86 -40.72
CA ARG A 86 -8.87 -6.94 -41.20
C ARG A 86 -10.26 -7.57 -41.20
N GLU A 87 -10.37 -8.83 -41.64
CA GLU A 87 -11.65 -9.54 -41.65
C GLU A 87 -12.20 -9.75 -40.23
N ASP A 88 -11.33 -10.10 -39.29
CA ASP A 88 -11.69 -10.28 -37.88
C ASP A 88 -12.08 -8.95 -37.22
N LEU A 89 -11.44 -7.84 -37.61
CA LEU A 89 -11.79 -6.49 -37.15
C LEU A 89 -13.17 -6.06 -37.65
N GLU A 90 -13.47 -6.31 -38.93
CA GLU A 90 -14.79 -6.00 -39.50
C GLU A 90 -15.90 -6.80 -38.81
N LYS A 91 -15.65 -8.08 -38.49
CA LYS A 91 -16.58 -8.91 -37.70
C LYS A 91 -16.76 -8.42 -36.27
N ALA A 92 -15.70 -7.93 -35.62
CA ALA A 92 -15.75 -7.46 -34.23
C ALA A 92 -16.42 -6.08 -34.08
N ASN A 93 -16.43 -5.27 -35.14
CA ASN A 93 -17.04 -3.93 -35.16
C ASN A 93 -18.48 -3.90 -35.72
N ALA A 94 -18.96 -5.02 -36.28
CA ALA A 94 -20.33 -5.18 -36.79
C ALA A 94 -21.31 -5.47 -35.65
#